data_AF-A0A928UW47-F1
#
_entry.id   AF-A0A928UW47-F1
#
_cell.length_a   1.000
_cell.length_b   1.000
_cell.length_c   1.000
_cell.angle_alpha   90.00
_cell.angle_beta   90.00
_cell.angle_gamma   90.00
#
_symmetry.space_group_name_H-M   'P 1'
#
loop_
_entity.id
_entity.type
_entity.pdbx_description
1 polymer ?
#
loop_
_entity_poly.entity_id
_entity_poly.type
_entity_poly.pdbx_seq_one_letter_code
_entity_poly.pdbx_strand_id
1 'polypeptide(L)'
;MKKILVFGLTFLGISFASIAQEQVDSVKNTKGKKHPRSEFVNKTPEELAQMKTNRLDKELKFTEAQKKEVYALNLKTAQEQKLRFEQRKKEMEARKQDLRASREDLLKILTPEQKELMKNKIANDKGPGFRKRGHGERRRNFDRKERESKEVVSEETTESLQS
;
A
#
# COMPACT_ATOMS: atom_id res chain seq x y z
N MET A 1 19.00 -68.96 7.87
CA MET A 1 18.70 -69.11 6.41
C MET A 1 17.40 -68.36 6.16
N LYS A 2 17.25 -67.32 5.33
CA LYS A 2 18.11 -66.58 4.39
C LYS A 2 17.59 -65.13 4.37
N LYS A 3 18.49 -64.17 4.21
CA LYS A 3 18.24 -62.73 4.10
C LYS A 3 17.61 -62.43 2.73
N ILE A 4 16.60 -61.56 2.68
CA ILE A 4 16.25 -60.84 1.45
C ILE A 4 16.20 -59.35 1.79
N LEU A 5 17.30 -58.70 1.45
CA LEU A 5 17.39 -57.28 1.13
C LEU A 5 16.67 -57.05 -0.20
N VAL A 6 15.78 -56.06 -0.33
CA VAL A 6 15.72 -55.18 -1.51
C VAL A 6 15.12 -53.83 -1.10
N PHE A 7 15.95 -52.79 -1.19
CA PHE A 7 15.57 -51.38 -1.28
C PHE A 7 14.81 -51.14 -2.60
N GLY A 8 13.56 -50.70 -2.53
CA GLY A 8 12.79 -50.23 -3.69
C GLY A 8 12.71 -48.72 -3.71
N LEU A 9 13.55 -48.09 -4.53
CA LEU A 9 13.60 -46.64 -4.75
C LEU A 9 12.93 -46.32 -6.08
N THR A 10 11.63 -46.00 -6.08
CA THR A 10 10.94 -45.36 -7.22
C THR A 10 9.65 -44.66 -6.76
N PHE A 11 9.76 -43.44 -6.22
CA PHE A 11 8.66 -42.47 -6.28
C PHE A 11 8.91 -41.54 -7.47
N LEU A 12 8.67 -42.06 -8.68
CA LEU A 12 8.52 -41.27 -9.90
C LEU A 12 7.02 -41.09 -10.14
N GLY A 13 6.50 -39.89 -9.86
CA GLY A 13 5.13 -39.53 -10.25
C GLY A 13 4.37 -38.68 -9.26
N ILE A 14 4.92 -37.53 -8.85
CA ILE A 14 4.03 -36.43 -8.45
C ILE A 14 3.50 -35.82 -9.75
N SER A 15 2.42 -36.39 -10.26
CA SER A 15 1.62 -35.73 -11.30
C SER A 15 0.90 -34.56 -10.65
N PHE A 16 1.57 -33.41 -10.58
CA PHE A 16 0.87 -32.15 -10.38
C PHE A 16 -0.03 -31.95 -11.60
N ALA A 17 -1.32 -32.19 -11.41
CA ALA A 17 -2.33 -31.84 -12.38
C ALA A 17 -2.19 -30.36 -12.71
N SER A 18 -1.85 -30.12 -13.97
CA SER A 18 -1.85 -28.82 -14.61
C SER A 18 -3.26 -28.25 -14.53
N ILE A 19 -3.51 -27.35 -13.58
CA ILE A 19 -4.55 -26.32 -13.71
C ILE A 19 -3.80 -25.02 -13.96
N ALA A 20 -3.20 -24.94 -15.14
CA ALA A 20 -2.70 -23.71 -15.70
C ALA A 20 -3.80 -23.12 -16.59
N GLN A 21 -4.26 -21.93 -16.19
CA GLN A 21 -4.87 -20.92 -17.05
C GLN A 21 -6.23 -21.24 -17.68
N GLU A 22 -7.28 -21.15 -16.85
CA GLU A 22 -8.43 -20.33 -17.26
C GLU A 22 -8.49 -19.11 -16.32
N GLN A 23 -7.44 -18.29 -16.40
CA GLN A 23 -7.53 -16.92 -15.95
C GLN A 23 -8.25 -16.16 -17.04
N VAL A 24 -9.56 -15.99 -16.86
CA VAL A 24 -10.33 -14.96 -17.54
C VAL A 24 -9.57 -13.66 -17.34
N ASP A 25 -8.99 -13.15 -18.43
CA ASP A 25 -8.32 -11.86 -18.51
C ASP A 25 -9.33 -10.75 -18.19
N SER A 26 -9.60 -10.56 -16.91
CA SER A 26 -10.21 -9.35 -16.38
C SER A 26 -9.13 -8.50 -15.73
N VAL A 27 -8.03 -8.29 -16.47
CA VAL A 27 -7.15 -7.14 -16.23
C VAL A 27 -7.95 -5.90 -16.62
N LYS A 28 -8.86 -5.48 -15.73
CA LYS A 28 -9.42 -4.13 -15.76
C LYS A 28 -8.24 -3.19 -15.57
N ASN A 29 -7.79 -2.69 -16.72
CA ASN A 29 -6.80 -1.65 -16.87
C ASN A 29 -7.36 -0.39 -16.21
N THR A 30 -7.22 -0.30 -14.88
CA THR A 30 -7.56 0.89 -14.09
C THR A 30 -6.46 1.93 -14.31
N LYS A 31 -6.34 2.40 -15.56
CA LYS A 31 -5.51 3.52 -15.93
C LYS A 31 -5.95 4.71 -15.08
N GLY A 32 -5.10 5.08 -14.12
CA GLY A 32 -5.00 6.44 -13.59
C GLY A 32 -6.30 7.07 -13.06
N LYS A 33 -7.08 6.37 -12.23
CA LYS A 33 -8.01 7.11 -11.35
C LYS A 33 -7.15 8.03 -10.49
N LYS A 34 -7.11 9.33 -10.84
CA LYS A 34 -6.49 10.37 -10.01
C LYS A 34 -6.97 10.12 -8.59
N HIS A 35 -6.05 9.84 -7.68
CA HIS A 35 -6.44 9.67 -6.28
C HIS A 35 -7.13 10.98 -5.86
N PRO A 36 -8.35 10.95 -5.30
CA PRO A 36 -9.11 12.15 -4.95
C PRO A 36 -8.36 13.06 -3.96
N ARG A 37 -7.26 12.56 -3.37
CA ARG A 37 -6.34 13.33 -2.54
C ARG A 37 -5.84 14.64 -3.16
N SER A 38 -5.69 14.78 -4.48
CA SER A 38 -5.09 16.00 -5.04
C SER A 38 -6.00 17.23 -4.96
N GLU A 39 -7.32 17.05 -4.96
CA GLU A 39 -8.27 18.18 -4.90
C GLU A 39 -8.31 18.85 -3.52
N PHE A 40 -7.86 18.15 -2.48
CA PHE A 40 -7.81 18.68 -1.12
C PHE A 40 -6.52 19.47 -0.82
N VAL A 41 -5.50 19.39 -1.67
CA VAL A 41 -4.18 19.98 -1.39
C VAL A 41 -4.15 21.50 -1.54
N ASN A 42 -5.05 22.06 -2.36
CA ASN A 42 -5.05 23.49 -2.68
C ASN A 42 -6.18 24.29 -2.01
N LYS A 43 -7.02 23.64 -1.20
CA LYS A 43 -8.17 24.29 -0.55
C LYS A 43 -7.78 24.90 0.77
N THR A 44 -8.42 26.01 1.14
CA THR A 44 -8.24 26.61 2.46
C THR A 44 -8.87 25.71 3.54
N PRO A 45 -8.42 25.80 4.82
CA PRO A 45 -9.04 25.06 5.92
C PRO A 45 -10.54 25.31 6.05
N GLU A 46 -11.00 26.52 5.75
CA GLU A 46 -12.41 26.92 5.78
C GLU A 46 -13.23 26.26 4.67
N GLU A 47 -12.72 26.27 3.44
CA GLU A 47 -13.35 25.57 2.31
C GLU A 47 -13.42 24.07 2.57
N LEU A 48 -12.36 23.49 3.13
CA LEU A 48 -12.31 22.07 3.51
C LEU A 48 -13.35 21.76 4.59
N ALA A 49 -13.48 22.63 5.59
CA ALA A 49 -14.45 22.48 6.66
C ALA A 49 -15.88 22.57 6.14
N GLN A 50 -16.17 23.54 5.29
CA GLN A 50 -17.48 23.71 4.66
C GLN A 50 -17.81 22.50 3.78
N MET A 51 -16.87 22.04 2.96
CA MET A 51 -17.08 20.89 2.08
C MET A 51 -17.36 19.60 2.88
N LYS A 52 -16.61 19.36 3.97
CA LYS A 52 -16.85 18.21 4.85
C LYS A 52 -18.21 18.31 5.55
N THR A 53 -18.56 19.50 6.04
CA THR A 53 -19.85 19.74 6.69
C THR A 53 -21.00 19.50 5.72
N ASN A 54 -20.92 20.05 4.50
CA ASN A 54 -21.92 19.85 3.46
C ASN A 54 -22.04 18.38 3.03
N ARG A 55 -20.94 17.63 3.03
CA ARG A 55 -20.98 16.20 2.73
C ARG A 55 -21.72 15.42 3.81
N LEU A 56 -21.39 15.67 5.08
CA LEU A 56 -22.04 15.03 6.22
C LEU A 56 -23.52 15.43 6.31
N ASP A 57 -23.84 16.68 6.02
CA ASP A 57 -25.21 17.18 6.03
C ASP A 57 -26.09 16.49 4.98
N LYS A 58 -25.56 16.17 3.79
CA LYS A 58 -26.30 15.40 2.78
C LYS A 58 -26.67 14.00 3.25
N GLU A 59 -25.82 13.39 4.07
CA GLU A 59 -26.00 12.02 4.57
C GLU A 59 -26.87 11.99 5.83
N LEU A 60 -26.70 12.97 6.72
CA LEU A 60 -27.25 12.95 8.08
C LEU A 60 -28.33 14.01 8.34
N LYS A 61 -28.52 14.96 7.42
CA LYS A 61 -29.54 16.04 7.45
C LYS A 61 -29.55 16.80 8.78
N PHE A 62 -28.48 17.54 9.04
CA PHE A 62 -28.31 18.26 10.30
C PHE A 62 -29.29 19.43 10.45
N THR A 63 -29.64 19.74 11.70
CA THR A 63 -30.26 21.03 12.02
C THR A 63 -29.26 22.17 11.91
N GLU A 64 -29.72 23.41 11.79
CA GLU A 64 -28.83 24.58 11.68
C GLU A 64 -27.88 24.75 12.89
N ALA A 65 -28.32 24.37 14.09
CA ALA A 65 -27.48 24.37 15.28
C ALA A 65 -26.35 23.31 15.16
N GLN A 66 -26.69 22.09 14.75
CA GLN A 66 -25.73 21.01 14.54
C GLN A 66 -24.74 21.32 13.42
N LYS A 67 -25.19 21.95 12.32
CA LYS A 67 -24.29 22.37 11.23
C LYS A 67 -23.19 23.30 11.71
N LYS A 68 -23.52 24.26 12.59
CA LYS A 68 -22.54 25.21 13.15
C LYS A 68 -21.49 24.50 14.00
N GLU A 69 -21.91 23.57 14.85
CA GLU A 69 -21.01 22.78 15.69
C GLU A 69 -20.11 21.86 14.86
N VAL A 70 -20.68 21.16 13.89
CA VAL A 70 -19.94 20.28 12.97
C VAL A 70 -18.96 21.08 12.11
N TYR A 71 -19.36 22.28 11.65
CA TYR A 71 -18.46 23.18 10.92
C TYR A 71 -17.27 23.59 11.78
N ALA A 72 -17.50 24.03 13.03
CA ALA A 72 -16.44 24.42 13.94
C ALA A 72 -15.45 23.27 14.22
N LEU A 73 -15.96 22.05 14.42
CA LEU A 73 -15.15 20.85 14.60
C LEU A 73 -14.30 20.54 13.35
N ASN A 74 -14.91 20.63 12.16
CA ASN A 74 -14.23 20.39 10.90
C ASN A 74 -13.16 21.45 10.62
N LEU A 75 -13.40 22.71 11.01
CA LEU A 75 -12.44 23.81 10.87
C LEU A 75 -11.21 23.58 11.73
N LYS A 76 -11.38 23.26 13.02
CA LYS A 76 -10.28 22.91 13.92
C LYS A 76 -9.45 21.76 13.34
N THR A 77 -10.12 20.70 12.89
CA THR A 77 -9.46 19.54 12.28
C THR A 77 -8.67 19.92 11.02
N ALA A 78 -9.22 20.79 10.16
CA ALA A 78 -8.55 21.24 8.94
C ALA A 78 -7.31 22.10 9.25
N GLN A 79 -7.38 22.96 10.27
CA GLN A 79 -6.24 23.76 10.73
C GLN A 79 -5.12 22.87 11.28
N GLU A 80 -5.45 21.90 12.13
CA GLU A 80 -4.47 20.93 12.65
C GLU A 80 -3.81 20.13 11.52
N GLN A 81 -4.58 19.73 10.51
CA GLN A 81 -4.06 19.05 9.32
C GLN A 81 -3.07 19.92 8.55
N LYS A 82 -3.36 21.22 8.38
CA LYS A 82 -2.46 22.16 7.71
C LYS A 82 -1.13 22.29 8.46
N LEU A 83 -1.17 22.45 9.78
CA LEU A 83 0.03 22.53 10.62
C LEU A 83 0.88 21.25 10.52
N ARG A 84 0.25 20.08 10.63
CA ARG A 84 0.95 18.79 10.47
C ARG A 84 1.55 18.64 9.08
N PHE A 85 0.87 19.14 8.04
CA PHE A 85 1.39 19.11 6.68
C PHE A 85 2.63 19.98 6.52
N GLU A 86 2.61 21.20 7.06
CA GLU A 86 3.76 22.11 7.04
C GLU A 86 4.96 21.55 7.81
N GLN A 87 4.73 20.93 8.98
CA GLN A 87 5.76 20.23 9.75
C GLN A 87 6.40 19.10 8.95
N ARG A 88 5.57 18.21 8.38
CA ARG A 88 6.06 17.12 7.53
C ARG A 88 6.81 17.62 6.31
N LYS A 89 6.40 18.74 5.72
CA LYS A 89 7.09 19.33 4.58
C LYS A 89 8.53 19.72 4.97
N LYS A 90 8.70 20.38 6.12
CA LYS A 90 10.02 20.75 6.65
C LYS A 90 10.88 19.52 6.96
N GLU A 91 10.32 18.52 7.63
CA GLU A 91 11.02 17.25 7.91
C GLU A 91 11.48 16.54 6.64
N MET A 92 10.62 16.50 5.62
CA MET A 92 10.94 15.88 4.33
C MET A 92 12.01 16.67 3.56
N GLU A 93 12.01 18.00 3.67
CA GLU A 93 13.06 18.84 3.09
C GLU A 93 14.40 18.62 3.78
N ALA A 94 14.44 18.57 5.12
CA ALA A 94 15.64 18.26 5.90
C ALA A 94 16.19 16.87 5.52
N ARG A 95 15.34 15.84 5.55
CA ARG A 95 15.74 14.49 5.14
C ARG A 95 16.27 14.42 3.71
N LYS A 96 15.71 15.23 2.80
CA LYS A 96 16.18 15.30 1.41
C LYS A 96 17.56 15.94 1.32
N GLN A 97 17.87 16.92 2.17
CA GLN A 97 19.20 17.52 2.27
C GLN A 97 20.20 16.50 2.83
N ASP A 98 19.88 15.82 3.92
CA ASP A 98 20.73 14.77 4.51
C ASP A 98 21.06 13.68 3.49
N LEU A 99 20.04 13.18 2.78
CA LEU A 99 20.22 12.19 1.72
C LEU A 99 21.07 12.71 0.55
N ARG A 100 21.07 14.02 0.27
CA ARG A 100 21.94 14.62 -0.76
C ARG A 100 23.37 14.67 -0.27
N ALA A 101 23.60 15.16 0.96
CA ALA A 101 24.93 15.19 1.57
C ALA A 101 25.56 13.80 1.65
N SER A 102 24.83 12.80 2.18
CA SER A 102 25.34 11.42 2.22
C SER A 102 25.64 10.84 0.84
N ARG A 103 24.89 11.25 -0.20
CA ARG A 103 25.17 10.83 -1.58
C ARG A 103 26.42 11.48 -2.12
N GLU A 104 26.66 12.76 -1.84
CA GLU A 104 27.87 13.46 -2.25
C GLU A 104 29.10 12.84 -1.60
N ASP A 105 29.03 12.49 -0.32
CA ASP A 105 30.12 11.79 0.37
C ASP A 105 30.38 10.40 -0.22
N LEU A 106 29.33 9.65 -0.53
CA LEU A 106 29.46 8.38 -1.22
C LEU A 106 30.12 8.55 -2.61
N LEU A 107 29.74 9.58 -3.36
CA LEU A 107 30.35 9.88 -4.67
C LEU A 107 31.84 10.27 -4.58
N LYS A 108 32.34 10.71 -3.43
CA LYS A 108 33.78 10.97 -3.24
C LYS A 108 34.58 9.68 -3.12
N ILE A 109 33.97 8.60 -2.59
CA ILE A 109 34.63 7.31 -2.34
C ILE A 109 34.63 6.43 -3.61
N LEU A 110 33.64 6.58 -4.49
CA LEU A 110 33.48 5.74 -5.68
C LEU A 110 34.51 6.01 -6.78
N THR A 111 34.84 4.97 -7.56
CA THR A 111 35.60 5.11 -8.81
C THR A 111 34.77 5.79 -9.91
N PRO A 112 35.39 6.36 -10.96
CA PRO A 112 34.65 7.06 -12.03
C PRO A 112 33.56 6.20 -12.69
N GLU A 113 33.87 4.93 -12.97
CA GLU A 113 32.91 3.97 -13.55
C GLU A 113 31.73 3.69 -12.61
N GLN A 114 32.00 3.55 -11.31
CA GLN A 114 30.96 3.34 -10.29
C GLN A 114 30.06 4.57 -10.12
N LYS A 115 30.59 5.80 -10.30
CA LYS A 115 29.79 7.03 -10.25
C LYS A 115 28.77 7.08 -11.38
N GLU A 116 29.14 6.69 -12.60
CA GLU A 116 28.24 6.65 -13.74
C GLU A 116 27.12 5.60 -13.56
N LEU A 117 27.46 4.41 -13.08
CA LEU A 117 26.46 3.40 -12.70
C LEU A 117 25.49 3.92 -11.63
N MET A 118 26.00 4.62 -10.62
CA MET A 118 25.18 5.20 -9.54
C MET A 118 24.26 6.31 -10.06
N LYS A 119 24.75 7.22 -10.91
CA LYS A 119 23.92 8.27 -11.54
C LYS A 119 22.79 7.66 -12.37
N ASN A 120 23.10 6.64 -13.17
CA ASN A 120 22.11 5.91 -13.97
C ASN A 120 21.05 5.23 -13.10
N LYS A 121 21.48 4.58 -12.00
CA LYS A 121 20.55 3.98 -11.03
C LYS A 121 19.62 5.04 -10.41
N ILE A 122 20.17 6.19 -9.99
CA ILE A 122 19.36 7.29 -9.43
C ILE A 122 18.38 7.86 -10.45
N ALA A 123 18.79 8.01 -11.71
CA ALA A 123 17.91 8.48 -12.78
C ALA A 123 16.74 7.51 -13.01
N ASN A 124 17.02 6.20 -13.01
CA ASN A 124 16.02 5.15 -13.18
C ASN A 124 15.09 5.00 -11.96
N ASP A 125 15.62 5.15 -10.74
CA ASP A 125 14.84 5.08 -9.49
C ASP A 125 13.89 6.27 -9.28
N LYS A 126 14.15 7.42 -9.92
CA LYS A 126 13.24 8.59 -9.93
C LYS A 126 11.99 8.37 -10.79
N GLY A 127 11.89 7.25 -11.53
CA GLY A 127 10.73 6.90 -12.33
C GLY A 127 9.47 6.61 -11.50
N PRO A 128 8.28 6.55 -12.14
CA PRO A 128 7.00 6.29 -11.47
C PRO A 128 6.90 4.92 -10.77
N GLY A 129 7.90 4.05 -10.94
CA GLY A 129 7.96 2.71 -10.36
C GLY A 129 8.16 2.65 -8.84
N PHE A 130 8.73 3.69 -8.21
CA PHE A 130 8.94 3.68 -6.75
C PHE A 130 7.63 3.75 -5.95
N ARG A 131 6.55 4.28 -6.56
CA ARG A 131 5.21 4.30 -5.94
C ARG A 131 4.48 2.95 -6.02
N LYS A 132 4.89 2.04 -6.91
CA LYS A 132 4.23 0.74 -7.10
C LYS A 132 4.74 -0.35 -6.14
N ARG A 133 6.02 -0.32 -5.73
CA ARG A 133 6.63 -1.43 -4.98
C ARG A 133 6.10 -1.59 -3.54
N GLY A 134 5.73 -0.51 -2.85
CA GLY A 134 5.26 -0.61 -1.46
C GLY A 134 3.79 -1.01 -1.27
N HIS A 135 2.95 -0.87 -2.31
CA HIS A 135 1.49 -1.00 -2.17
C HIS A 135 0.93 -2.34 -2.67
N GLY A 136 1.61 -3.00 -3.61
CA GLY A 136 1.20 -4.30 -4.14
C GLY A 136 1.58 -5.48 -3.24
N GLU A 137 2.72 -5.39 -2.56
CA GLU A 137 3.23 -6.47 -1.69
C GLU A 137 2.44 -6.57 -0.37
N ARG A 138 2.06 -5.43 0.20
CA ARG A 138 1.20 -5.38 1.40
C ARG A 138 -0.22 -5.88 1.15
N ARG A 139 -0.78 -5.65 -0.06
CA ARG A 139 -2.09 -6.18 -0.44
C ARG A 139 -2.08 -7.70 -0.56
N ARG A 140 -1.09 -8.26 -1.26
CA ARG A 140 -0.92 -9.71 -1.40
C ARG A 140 -0.83 -10.43 -0.05
N ASN A 141 -0.14 -9.84 0.93
CA ASN A 141 -0.03 -10.43 2.27
C ASN A 141 -1.33 -10.31 3.09
N PHE A 142 -2.11 -9.24 2.91
CA PHE A 142 -3.40 -9.10 3.59
C PHE A 142 -4.44 -10.07 3.02
N ASP A 143 -4.52 -10.15 1.68
CA ASP A 143 -5.45 -11.06 0.98
C ASP A 143 -5.14 -12.53 1.30
N ARG A 144 -3.85 -12.88 1.46
CA ARG A 144 -3.43 -14.22 1.91
C ARG A 144 -3.87 -14.52 3.34
N LYS A 145 -3.64 -13.58 4.27
CA LYS A 145 -4.01 -13.75 5.68
C LYS A 145 -5.53 -13.85 5.87
N GLU A 146 -6.31 -13.12 5.07
CA GLU A 146 -7.77 -13.19 5.11
C GLU A 146 -8.30 -14.54 4.60
N ARG A 147 -7.65 -15.15 3.59
CA ARG A 147 -7.98 -16.49 3.11
C ARG A 147 -7.65 -17.56 4.14
N GLU A 148 -6.44 -17.51 4.71
CA GLU A 148 -6.01 -18.43 5.77
C GLU A 148 -6.98 -18.36 6.98
N SER A 149 -7.46 -17.16 7.36
CA SER A 149 -8.44 -17.02 8.44
C SER A 149 -9.85 -17.55 8.12
N LYS A 150 -10.25 -17.57 6.84
CA LYS A 150 -11.56 -18.10 6.42
C LYS A 150 -11.55 -19.62 6.29
N GLU A 151 -10.40 -20.17 5.90
CA GLU A 151 -10.19 -21.62 5.74
C GLU A 151 -10.20 -22.33 7.10
N VAL A 152 -9.55 -21.75 8.12
CA VAL A 152 -9.57 -22.26 9.51
C VAL A 152 -11.00 -22.25 10.10
N VAL A 153 -11.79 -21.20 9.82
CA VAL A 153 -13.18 -21.12 10.30
C VAL A 153 -14.08 -22.15 9.61
N SER A 154 -13.85 -22.46 8.34
CA SER A 154 -14.63 -23.49 7.65
C SER A 154 -14.32 -24.91 8.16
N GLU A 155 -13.07 -25.20 8.51
CA GLU A 155 -12.68 -26.51 9.06
C GLU A 155 -13.28 -26.75 10.46
N GLU A 156 -13.26 -25.74 11.33
CA GLU A 156 -13.88 -25.84 12.68
C GLU A 156 -15.40 -26.05 12.61
N THR A 157 -16.10 -25.45 11.63
CA THR A 157 -17.55 -25.65 11.49
C THR A 157 -17.93 -27.01 10.90
N THR A 158 -17.04 -27.67 10.15
CA THR A 158 -17.30 -28.99 9.60
C THR A 158 -17.08 -30.12 10.61
N GLU A 159 -16.19 -29.94 11.58
CA GLU A 159 -15.97 -30.92 12.66
C GLU A 159 -17.09 -30.90 13.71
N SER A 160 -17.77 -29.76 13.94
CA SER A 160 -18.86 -29.67 14.92
C SER A 160 -20.21 -30.24 14.45
N LEU A 161 -20.33 -30.69 13.20
CA LEU A 161 -21.56 -31.27 12.63
C LEU A 161 -21.51 -32.80 12.47
N GLN A 162 -20.41 -33.44 12.89
CA GLN A 162 -20.24 -34.89 12.86
C GLN A 162 -20.17 -35.56 14.25
N SER A 163 -20.50 -34.85 15.33
CA SER A 163 -20.66 -35.42 16.69
C SER A 163 -22.11 -35.65 17.06
#